data_AF-A0A272EMW2-F1
#
_entry.id   AF-A0A272EMW2-F1
#
_cell.length_a   1.000
_cell.length_b   1.000
_cell.length_c   1.000
_cell.angle_alpha   90.00
_cell.angle_beta   90.00
_cell.angle_gamma   90.00
#
_symmetry.space_group_name_H-M   'P 1'
#
loop_
_entity.id
_entity.type
_entity.pdbx_description
1 polymer ?
#
loop_
_entity_poly.entity_id
_entity_poly.type
_entity_poly.pdbx_seq_one_letter_code
_entity_poly.pdbx_strand_id
1 'polypeptide(L)'
;MRLEAPVILFGRRADTPTINRDDPLPRFDPPAHTGDGPGRGRHLSVPAGHMIKAALLVSGRLEIGEGCHVIGDLRAGRGIIIGRNVVIEGAVYSDGSISIGACCRIVGPIVARNQITLGTQGWVGSPIEPATMLAEQIRIYEGSVVHGSVIAYRQGEVVDERNPG
;
A
#
# COMPACT_ATOMS: atom_id res chain seq x y z
N MET A 1 -0.45 20.01 -1.77
CA MET A 1 -1.75 19.77 -1.11
C MET A 1 -1.53 19.00 0.19
N ARG A 2 -2.23 19.35 1.27
CA ARG A 2 -2.25 18.59 2.53
C ARG A 2 -3.69 18.49 3.02
N LEU A 3 -4.13 17.27 3.33
CA LEU A 3 -5.41 16.96 3.98
C LEU A 3 -5.10 16.31 5.32
N GLU A 4 -5.80 16.71 6.37
CA GLU A 4 -5.65 16.15 7.70
C GLU A 4 -7.00 16.17 8.41
N ALA A 5 -7.48 14.98 8.77
CA ALA A 5 -8.76 14.81 9.46
C ALA A 5 -8.80 13.44 10.15
N PRO A 6 -9.69 13.25 11.15
CA PRO A 6 -9.95 11.92 11.70
C PRO A 6 -10.35 10.88 10.64
N VAL A 7 -11.02 11.34 9.58
CA VAL A 7 -11.35 10.55 8.39
C VAL A 7 -11.42 11.47 7.17
N ILE A 8 -10.81 11.02 6.06
CA ILE A 8 -10.85 11.67 4.75
C ILE A 8 -11.51 10.68 3.79
N LEU A 9 -12.61 11.10 3.17
CA LEU A 9 -13.36 10.31 2.19
C LEU A 9 -13.04 10.84 0.80
N PHE A 10 -12.70 9.95 -0.12
CA PHE A 10 -12.40 10.31 -1.51
C PHE A 10 -13.54 9.85 -2.41
N GLY A 11 -14.34 10.79 -2.91
CA GLY A 11 -15.53 10.50 -3.71
C GLY A 11 -16.68 9.92 -2.86
N ARG A 12 -17.34 8.88 -3.38
CA ARG A 12 -18.46 8.23 -2.67
C ARG A 12 -17.99 7.57 -1.36
N ARG A 13 -18.90 7.48 -0.39
CA ARG A 13 -18.61 6.84 0.90
C ARG A 13 -18.23 5.38 0.66
N ALA A 14 -17.02 5.01 1.09
CA ALA A 14 -16.62 3.62 1.17
C ALA A 14 -17.40 2.93 2.29
N ASP A 15 -17.81 1.68 2.05
CA ASP A 15 -18.25 0.81 3.13
C ASP A 15 -17.04 0.44 4.00
N THR A 16 -17.27 0.24 5.30
CA THR A 16 -16.25 -0.31 6.19
C THR A 16 -15.87 -1.71 5.69
N PRO A 17 -14.60 -1.98 5.36
CA PRO A 17 -14.20 -3.26 4.81
C PRO A 17 -14.38 -4.36 5.86
N THR A 18 -15.03 -5.45 5.46
CA THR A 18 -15.09 -6.68 6.24
C THR A 18 -13.79 -7.43 6.01
N ILE A 19 -12.96 -7.61 7.05
CA ILE A 19 -11.74 -8.43 6.93
C ILE A 19 -12.11 -9.86 7.35
N ASN A 20 -11.96 -10.83 6.44
CA ASN A 20 -11.86 -12.22 6.87
C ASN A 20 -10.39 -12.52 7.20
N ARG A 21 -10.02 -12.42 8.48
CA ARG A 21 -8.66 -12.67 8.97
C ARG A 21 -8.38 -14.16 9.21
N ASP A 22 -9.42 -15.00 9.12
CA ASP A 22 -9.41 -16.34 9.69
C ASP A 22 -9.19 -17.44 8.65
N ASP A 23 -9.09 -17.10 7.36
CA ASP A 23 -8.73 -18.08 6.33
C ASP A 23 -7.22 -18.37 6.41
N PRO A 24 -6.81 -19.63 6.66
CA PRO A 24 -5.40 -19.98 6.78
C PRO A 24 -4.71 -19.86 5.42
N LEU A 25 -3.99 -18.76 5.20
CA LEU A 25 -3.13 -18.58 4.03
C LEU A 25 -1.79 -19.31 4.20
N PRO A 26 -1.24 -19.93 3.15
CA PRO A 26 0.12 -20.48 3.17
C PRO A 26 1.15 -19.40 3.53
N ARG A 27 2.09 -19.73 4.41
CA ARG A 27 3.18 -18.82 4.78
C ARG A 27 4.17 -18.70 3.63
N PHE A 28 4.52 -17.48 3.28
CA PHE A 28 5.67 -17.18 2.43
C PHE A 28 6.88 -16.85 3.31
N ASP A 29 7.94 -17.62 3.14
CA ASP A 29 9.23 -17.39 3.79
C ASP A 29 10.16 -16.69 2.80
N PRO A 30 10.46 -15.39 3.01
CA PRO A 30 11.34 -14.66 2.10
C PRO A 30 12.76 -15.22 2.15
N PRO A 31 13.50 -15.22 1.03
CA PRO A 31 14.87 -15.68 1.00
C PRO A 31 15.75 -14.88 1.98
N ALA A 32 16.60 -15.59 2.75
CA ALA A 32 17.37 -15.07 3.88
C ALA A 32 18.30 -13.86 3.55
N HIS A 33 18.64 -13.67 2.27
CA HIS A 33 19.47 -12.56 1.82
C HIS A 33 18.83 -11.87 0.60
N THR A 34 18.07 -10.80 0.85
CA THR A 34 17.64 -9.87 -0.21
C THR A 34 18.65 -8.70 -0.36
N GLY A 35 19.93 -8.97 -0.09
CA GLY A 35 21.04 -8.09 -0.43
C GLY A 35 22.30 -8.36 0.38
N ASP A 36 23.40 -8.73 -0.29
CA ASP A 36 24.74 -8.43 0.19
C ASP A 36 25.66 -8.20 -1.03
N GLY A 37 25.93 -6.94 -1.35
CA GLY A 37 26.81 -6.55 -2.47
C GLY A 37 26.50 -5.17 -3.07
N PRO A 38 27.51 -4.40 -3.53
CA PRO A 38 27.31 -3.12 -4.17
C PRO A 38 26.67 -3.31 -5.55
N GLY A 39 25.35 -3.15 -5.59
CA GLY A 39 24.52 -3.24 -6.80
C GLY A 39 23.38 -4.26 -6.71
N ARG A 40 22.20 -3.81 -6.28
CA ARG A 40 20.88 -4.38 -6.61
C ARG A 40 20.52 -5.76 -6.00
N GLY A 41 19.88 -5.76 -4.83
CA GLY A 41 18.81 -6.72 -4.51
C GLY A 41 17.75 -6.75 -5.61
N ARG A 42 17.54 -7.93 -6.22
CA ARG A 42 17.16 -8.08 -7.63
C ARG A 42 15.73 -7.69 -7.98
N HIS A 43 14.77 -8.10 -7.18
CA HIS A 43 13.32 -7.93 -7.34
C HIS A 43 12.73 -9.04 -6.47
N LEU A 44 11.63 -8.79 -5.78
CA LEU A 44 10.93 -9.82 -5.03
C LEU A 44 9.46 -9.80 -5.44
N SER A 45 8.93 -10.97 -5.79
CA SER A 45 7.51 -11.16 -6.07
C SER A 45 6.96 -12.23 -5.13
N VAL A 46 5.96 -11.85 -4.34
CA VAL A 46 5.20 -12.76 -3.49
C VAL A 46 3.98 -13.22 -4.27
N PRO A 47 3.75 -14.53 -4.45
CA PRO A 47 2.57 -15.03 -5.15
C PRO A 47 1.27 -14.67 -4.40
N ALA A 48 0.15 -14.67 -5.12
CA ALA A 48 -1.17 -14.38 -4.55
C ALA A 48 -1.54 -15.33 -3.40
N GLY A 49 -2.36 -14.86 -2.47
CA GLY A 49 -2.94 -15.67 -1.40
C GLY A 49 -1.92 -16.18 -0.38
N HIS A 50 -0.86 -15.42 -0.10
CA HIS A 50 0.16 -15.80 0.89
C HIS A 50 0.16 -14.90 2.12
N MET A 51 0.48 -15.51 3.27
CA MET A 51 0.77 -14.82 4.53
C MET A 51 2.27 -14.53 4.63
N ILE A 52 2.64 -13.27 4.89
CA ILE A 52 4.00 -12.82 5.14
C ILE A 52 4.09 -12.33 6.58
N LYS A 53 4.97 -12.92 7.39
CA LYS A 53 5.25 -12.48 8.77
C LYS A 53 6.71 -12.07 8.92
N ALA A 54 7.10 -11.04 8.19
CA ALA A 54 8.47 -10.52 8.16
C ALA A 54 8.49 -9.13 7.50
N ALA A 55 9.51 -8.34 7.83
CA ALA A 55 9.83 -7.15 7.03
C ALA A 55 10.44 -7.57 5.69
N LEU A 56 10.00 -6.96 4.59
CA LEU A 56 10.53 -7.19 3.25
C LEU A 56 11.33 -5.96 2.80
N LEU A 57 12.66 -6.10 2.79
CA LEU A 57 13.59 -5.05 2.36
C LEU A 57 14.19 -5.44 1.00
N VAL A 58 13.86 -4.69 -0.05
CA VAL A 58 14.21 -5.01 -1.44
C VAL A 58 14.86 -3.79 -2.09
N SER A 59 16.09 -3.86 -2.58
CA SER A 59 16.66 -2.68 -3.27
C SER A 59 16.05 -2.42 -4.66
N GLY A 60 15.41 -3.45 -5.23
CA GLY A 60 14.74 -3.43 -6.53
C GLY A 60 13.26 -3.10 -6.40
N ARG A 61 12.44 -3.74 -7.23
CA ARG A 61 10.98 -3.68 -7.15
C ARG A 61 10.46 -4.76 -6.22
N LEU A 62 9.40 -4.48 -5.47
CA LEU A 62 8.64 -5.45 -4.69
C LEU A 62 7.24 -5.59 -5.28
N GLU A 63 6.80 -6.82 -5.50
CA GLU A 63 5.45 -7.17 -5.95
C GLU A 63 4.79 -8.07 -4.92
N ILE A 64 3.60 -7.67 -4.45
CA ILE A 64 2.75 -8.45 -3.56
C ILE A 64 1.53 -8.90 -4.34
N GLY A 65 1.33 -10.22 -4.48
CA GLY A 65 0.18 -10.80 -5.15
C GLY A 65 -1.15 -10.45 -4.48
N GLU A 66 -2.25 -10.64 -5.20
CA GLU A 66 -3.59 -10.39 -4.66
C GLU A 66 -3.93 -11.30 -3.47
N GLY A 67 -4.77 -10.83 -2.56
CA GLY A 67 -5.22 -11.63 -1.41
C GLY A 67 -4.13 -11.96 -0.39
N CYS A 68 -2.94 -11.36 -0.49
CA CYS A 68 -1.89 -11.53 0.51
C CYS A 68 -2.23 -10.83 1.83
N HIS A 69 -1.68 -11.35 2.93
CA HIS A 69 -1.68 -10.70 4.24
C HIS A 69 -0.25 -10.52 4.73
N VAL A 70 0.17 -9.28 4.89
CA VAL A 70 1.51 -8.91 5.35
C VAL A 70 1.41 -8.41 6.78
N ILE A 71 2.23 -8.98 7.66
CA ILE A 71 2.51 -8.50 9.00
C ILE A 71 4.01 -8.18 9.05
N GLY A 72 4.32 -6.89 8.93
CA GLY A 72 5.68 -6.37 8.81
C GLY A 72 5.81 -5.23 7.78
N ASP A 73 6.95 -4.55 7.83
CA ASP A 73 7.22 -3.40 6.97
C ASP A 73 7.63 -3.81 5.55
N LEU A 74 7.21 -3.04 4.55
CA LEU A 74 7.62 -3.18 3.16
C LEU A 74 8.52 -2.01 2.77
N ARG A 75 9.70 -2.30 2.22
CA ARG A 75 10.64 -1.28 1.71
C ARG A 75 11.19 -1.69 0.36
N ALA A 76 11.01 -0.83 -0.66
CA ALA A 76 11.55 -1.09 -1.99
C ALA A 76 12.30 0.10 -2.62
N GLY A 77 13.46 -0.16 -3.22
CA GLY A 77 14.30 0.87 -3.85
C GLY A 77 13.82 1.37 -5.24
N ARG A 78 13.02 0.58 -5.97
CA ARG A 78 12.54 0.94 -7.33
C ARG A 78 11.02 1.05 -7.48
N GLY A 79 10.26 0.65 -6.48
CA GLY A 79 8.80 0.70 -6.50
C GLY A 79 8.16 -0.49 -5.81
N ILE A 80 6.91 -0.32 -5.37
CA ILE A 80 6.09 -1.37 -4.79
C ILE A 80 4.80 -1.48 -5.60
N ILE A 81 4.43 -2.71 -5.97
CA ILE A 81 3.12 -3.04 -6.55
C ILE A 81 2.42 -3.97 -5.57
N ILE A 82 1.23 -3.58 -5.13
CA ILE A 82 0.37 -4.35 -4.25
C ILE A 82 -0.87 -4.73 -5.06
N GLY A 83 -1.15 -6.03 -5.14
CA GLY A 83 -2.34 -6.58 -5.80
C GLY A 83 -3.64 -6.15 -5.11
N ARG A 84 -4.76 -6.71 -5.55
CA ARG A 84 -6.08 -6.42 -4.96
C ARG A 84 -6.28 -7.21 -3.66
N ASN A 85 -7.20 -6.75 -2.81
CA ASN A 85 -7.59 -7.46 -1.59
C ASN A 85 -6.42 -7.80 -0.66
N VAL A 86 -5.36 -6.97 -0.65
CA VAL A 86 -4.20 -7.18 0.22
C VAL A 86 -4.40 -6.47 1.55
N VAL A 87 -4.05 -7.14 2.64
CA VAL A 87 -4.00 -6.56 3.98
C VAL A 87 -2.54 -6.40 4.39
N ILE A 88 -2.17 -5.20 4.84
CA ILE A 88 -0.83 -4.88 5.33
C ILE A 88 -0.95 -4.29 6.73
N GLU A 89 -0.24 -4.89 7.67
CA GLU A 89 -0.04 -4.41 9.03
C GLU A 89 1.44 -4.05 9.17
N GLY A 90 1.76 -2.77 8.93
CA GLY A 90 3.13 -2.29 8.82
C GLY A 90 3.27 -1.07 7.91
N ALA A 91 4.45 -0.45 7.94
CA ALA A 91 4.78 0.68 7.09
C ALA A 91 5.12 0.24 5.66
N VAL A 92 4.74 1.06 4.67
CA VAL A 92 5.07 0.84 3.25
C VAL A 92 5.90 1.99 2.73
N TYR A 93 7.15 1.74 2.38
CA TYR A 93 8.09 2.74 1.89
C TYR A 93 8.64 2.39 0.51
N SER A 94 8.69 3.36 -0.40
CA SER A 94 9.46 3.23 -1.63
C SER A 94 10.22 4.49 -2.04
N ASP A 95 11.45 4.26 -2.49
CA ASP A 95 12.26 5.22 -3.23
C ASP A 95 11.73 5.50 -4.65
N GLY A 96 10.76 4.71 -5.12
CA GLY A 96 10.07 4.86 -6.40
C GLY A 96 8.59 5.23 -6.20
N SER A 97 7.72 4.65 -7.03
CA SER A 97 6.26 4.77 -6.91
C SER A 97 5.67 3.56 -6.19
N ILE A 98 4.53 3.76 -5.54
CA ILE A 98 3.73 2.72 -4.90
C ILE A 98 2.38 2.64 -5.62
N SER A 99 2.02 1.46 -6.14
CA SER A 99 0.72 1.19 -6.74
C SER A 99 -0.03 0.16 -5.89
N ILE A 100 -1.21 0.52 -5.39
CA ILE A 100 -2.04 -0.30 -4.51
C ILE A 100 -3.33 -0.63 -5.24
N GLY A 101 -3.62 -1.92 -5.39
CA GLY A 101 -4.84 -2.41 -6.01
C GLY A 101 -6.11 -2.08 -5.21
N ALA A 102 -7.26 -2.39 -5.80
CA ALA A 102 -8.56 -2.21 -5.17
C ALA A 102 -8.73 -3.07 -3.90
N CYS A 103 -9.61 -2.61 -3.01
CA CYS A 103 -10.00 -3.31 -1.78
C CYS A 103 -8.83 -3.63 -0.82
N CYS A 104 -7.73 -2.88 -0.91
CA CYS A 104 -6.59 -3.05 -0.02
C CYS A 104 -6.81 -2.34 1.32
N ARG A 105 -6.27 -2.93 2.38
CA ARG A 105 -6.22 -2.32 3.71
C ARG A 105 -4.78 -2.21 4.19
N ILE A 106 -4.36 -1.00 4.55
CA ILE A 106 -3.00 -0.73 5.02
C ILE A 106 -3.08 -0.03 6.36
N VAL A 107 -2.68 -0.74 7.41
CA VAL A 107 -2.57 -0.22 8.77
C VAL A 107 -1.11 0.17 8.99
N GLY A 108 -0.81 1.41 8.61
CA GLY A 108 0.54 1.98 8.70
C GLY A 108 0.77 3.10 7.70
N PRO A 109 1.87 3.86 7.86
CA PRO A 109 2.21 4.94 6.95
C PRO A 109 2.62 4.41 5.56
N ILE A 110 2.30 5.20 4.52
CA ILE A 110 2.65 4.92 3.13
C ILE A 110 3.46 6.10 2.59
N VAL A 111 4.70 5.85 2.22
CA VAL A 111 5.62 6.89 1.75
C VAL A 111 6.25 6.47 0.43
N ALA A 112 6.03 7.26 -0.62
CA ALA A 112 6.71 7.09 -1.90
C ALA A 112 7.49 8.35 -2.26
N ARG A 113 8.65 8.21 -2.92
CA ARG A 113 9.35 9.37 -3.48
C ARG A 113 8.54 10.02 -4.62
N ASN A 114 7.95 9.21 -5.50
CA ASN A 114 7.39 9.72 -6.75
C ASN A 114 5.86 9.80 -6.71
N GLN A 115 5.18 8.66 -6.77
CA GLN A 115 3.73 8.63 -6.83
C GLN A 115 3.17 7.55 -5.91
N ILE A 116 2.05 7.84 -5.26
CA ILE A 116 1.17 6.83 -4.69
C ILE A 116 -0.10 6.77 -5.54
N THR A 117 -0.49 5.56 -5.95
CA THR A 117 -1.80 5.28 -6.53
C THR A 117 -2.54 4.31 -5.63
N LEU A 118 -3.71 4.72 -5.14
CA LEU A 118 -4.61 3.91 -4.33
C LEU A 118 -5.86 3.57 -5.14
N GLY A 119 -6.06 2.28 -5.43
CA GLY A 119 -7.25 1.77 -6.10
C GLY A 119 -8.54 1.96 -5.28
N THR A 120 -9.68 1.67 -5.90
CA THR A 120 -11.00 1.83 -5.27
C THR A 120 -11.15 1.01 -4.00
N GLN A 121 -12.01 1.49 -3.10
CA GLN A 121 -12.26 0.80 -1.82
C GLN A 121 -10.99 0.59 -0.99
N GLY A 122 -9.96 1.41 -1.22
CA GLY A 122 -8.73 1.40 -0.44
C GLY A 122 -8.94 1.99 0.94
N TRP A 123 -8.36 1.38 1.96
CA TRP A 123 -8.50 1.80 3.35
C TRP A 123 -7.14 1.96 4.02
N VAL A 124 -6.78 3.17 4.41
CA VAL A 124 -5.47 3.47 5.01
C VAL A 124 -5.63 4.03 6.42
N GLY A 125 -4.95 3.40 7.38
CA GLY A 125 -5.08 3.69 8.80
C GLY A 125 -6.41 3.19 9.40
N SER A 126 -6.69 3.61 10.63
CA SER A 126 -7.96 3.37 11.31
C SER A 126 -8.31 4.55 12.22
N PRO A 127 -9.55 4.62 12.76
CA PRO A 127 -9.92 5.66 13.71
C PRO A 127 -9.03 5.74 14.96
N ILE A 128 -8.46 4.61 15.40
CA ILE A 128 -7.60 4.52 16.59
C ILE A 128 -6.10 4.54 16.25
N GLU A 129 -5.75 4.20 15.01
CA GLU A 129 -4.38 4.15 14.49
C GLU A 129 -4.35 4.91 13.15
N PRO A 130 -4.39 6.25 13.17
CA PRO A 130 -4.32 7.05 11.96
C PRO A 130 -2.96 6.86 11.27
N ALA A 131 -2.97 6.98 9.95
CA ALA A 131 -1.80 6.81 9.10
C ALA A 131 -1.51 8.07 8.28
N THR A 132 -0.31 8.11 7.70
CA THR A 132 0.10 9.18 6.78
C THR A 132 0.38 8.58 5.41
N MET A 133 -0.20 9.18 4.37
CA MET A 133 0.17 8.95 2.97
C MET A 133 0.94 10.16 2.44
N LEU A 134 2.14 9.93 1.91
CA LEU A 134 3.04 11.00 1.47
C LEU A 134 3.77 10.66 0.17
N ALA A 135 3.69 11.56 -0.82
CA ALA A 135 4.44 11.48 -2.08
C ALA A 135 4.51 12.83 -2.83
N GLU A 136 5.30 12.91 -3.90
CA GLU A 136 5.22 14.05 -4.83
C GLU A 136 3.84 14.12 -5.50
N GLN A 137 3.32 12.98 -5.94
CA GLN A 137 2.00 12.88 -6.56
C GLN A 137 1.14 11.81 -5.88
N ILE A 138 -0.14 12.09 -5.67
CA ILE A 138 -1.09 11.14 -5.09
C ILE A 138 -2.32 11.07 -5.98
N ARG A 139 -2.64 9.87 -6.47
CA ARG A 139 -3.90 9.55 -7.16
C ARG A 139 -4.70 8.57 -6.31
N ILE A 140 -5.92 8.94 -5.95
CA ILE A 140 -6.80 8.09 -5.14
C ILE A 140 -8.09 7.88 -5.92
N TYR A 141 -8.44 6.62 -6.18
CA TYR A 141 -9.72 6.31 -6.81
C TYR A 141 -10.87 6.45 -5.81
N GLU A 142 -12.03 6.84 -6.32
CA GLU A 142 -13.24 7.05 -5.51
C GLU A 142 -13.61 5.84 -4.64
N GLY A 143 -14.31 6.08 -3.53
CA GLY A 143 -14.65 5.03 -2.58
C GLY A 143 -13.50 4.63 -1.69
N SER A 144 -12.42 5.41 -1.62
CA SER A 144 -11.29 5.16 -0.71
C SER A 144 -11.37 6.03 0.55
N VAL A 145 -10.78 5.54 1.64
CA VAL A 145 -10.75 6.20 2.95
C VAL A 145 -9.33 6.26 3.48
N VAL A 146 -8.97 7.42 4.02
CA VAL A 146 -7.74 7.60 4.78
C VAL A 146 -8.06 8.19 6.13
N HIS A 147 -7.64 7.53 7.20
CA HIS A 147 -7.64 8.09 8.55
C HIS A 147 -6.28 8.74 8.81
N GLY A 148 -6.27 10.04 9.14
CA GLY A 148 -5.03 10.79 9.39
C GLY A 148 -4.71 11.79 8.28
N SER A 149 -3.55 11.64 7.63
CA SER A 149 -3.00 12.68 6.75
C SER A 149 -2.72 12.19 5.33
N VAL A 150 -3.01 13.03 4.35
CA VAL A 150 -2.65 12.84 2.94
C VAL A 150 -1.88 14.05 2.45
N ILE A 151 -0.63 13.86 2.05
CA ILE A 151 0.31 14.93 1.72
C ILE A 151 0.88 14.67 0.32
N ALA A 152 0.53 15.53 -0.63
CA ALA A 152 1.08 15.51 -1.98
C ALA A 152 1.84 16.81 -2.25
N TYR A 153 3.13 16.72 -2.58
CA TYR A 153 3.96 17.94 -2.77
C TYR A 153 3.69 18.66 -4.09
N ARG A 154 3.36 17.93 -5.15
CA ARG A 154 3.12 18.50 -6.49
C ARG A 154 1.66 18.39 -6.93
N GLN A 155 1.04 17.22 -6.80
CA GLN A 155 -0.32 17.01 -7.32
C GLN A 155 -1.09 15.97 -6.50
N GLY A 156 -2.33 16.30 -6.15
CA GLY A 156 -3.32 15.35 -5.64
C GLY A 156 -4.49 15.26 -6.60
N GLU A 157 -4.96 14.04 -6.89
CA GLU A 157 -6.05 13.78 -7.82
C GLU A 157 -6.99 12.71 -7.26
N VAL A 158 -8.30 12.93 -7.43
CA VAL A 158 -9.34 11.93 -7.19
C VAL A 158 -9.85 11.43 -8.53
N VAL A 159 -9.86 10.11 -8.74
CA VAL A 159 -10.20 9.48 -10.02
C VAL A 159 -11.50 8.69 -9.91
N ASP A 160 -12.47 8.94 -10.79
CA ASP A 160 -13.69 8.13 -10.93
C ASP A 160 -13.41 6.96 -11.90
N GLU A 161 -13.63 5.71 -11.47
CA GLU A 161 -13.48 4.52 -12.33
C GLU A 161 -14.37 4.56 -13.58
N ARG A 162 -15.49 5.30 -13.57
CA ARG A 162 -16.40 5.44 -14.71
C ARG A 162 -15.91 6.43 -15.77
N ASN A 163 -14.89 7.21 -15.46
CA ASN A 163 -14.28 8.14 -16.41
C ASN A 163 -12.78 8.29 -16.10
N PRO A 164 -11.94 7.34 -16.57
CA PRO A 164 -10.53 7.29 -16.17
C PRO A 164 -9.65 8.44 -16.68
N GLY A 165 -10.17 9.34 -17.51
CA GLY A 165 -9.42 10.48 -18.07
C GLY A 165 -8.45 10.08 -19.18
#